data_AF-A0A812KY15-F1
#
_entry.id   AF-A0A812KY15-F1
#
_cell.length_a   1.000
_cell.length_b   1.000
_cell.length_c   1.000
_cell.angle_alpha   90.00
_cell.angle_beta   90.00
_cell.angle_gamma   90.00
#
_symmetry.space_group_name_H-M   'P 1'
#
loop_
_entity.id
_entity.type
_entity.pdbx_description
1 polymer ?
#
loop_
_entity_poly.entity_id
_entity_poly.type
_entity_poly.pdbx_seq_one_letter_code
_entity_poly.pdbx_strand_id
1 'polypeptide(L)'
;MGLFNGLWFGSCLMLASCSKSVNTISWDGTCSGESNLAQQVASCFSGKALGENVHIKVLAFNATVKEGKMQLRGTGVSETECEIQFSQEAQAINLRQACLPSGVSSVTMKYCSDQDAFLLQAMVAGMSTDVFLEKGTCSAQTSLAQSIMRRDRDRLVQHHRFDTPP
;
A
#
# COMPACT_ATOMS: atom_id res chain seq x y z
N MET A 1 -16.26 15.15 -59.07
CA MET A 1 -16.31 16.63 -59.15
C MET A 1 -17.26 17.09 -58.07
N GLY A 2 -16.77 17.82 -57.06
CA GLY A 2 -17.52 18.27 -55.90
C GLY A 2 -16.58 19.01 -54.95
N LEU A 3 -16.38 20.29 -55.22
CA LEU A 3 -15.61 21.28 -54.47
C LEU A 3 -16.48 21.93 -53.37
N PHE A 4 -15.83 22.76 -52.54
CA PHE A 4 -16.34 23.76 -51.57
C PHE A 4 -16.35 23.27 -50.10
N ASN A 5 -15.33 23.67 -49.31
CA ASN A 5 -15.25 24.86 -48.42
C ASN A 5 -16.04 24.62 -47.11
N GLY A 6 -15.58 24.85 -45.89
CA GLY A 6 -14.44 25.57 -45.34
C GLY A 6 -14.89 26.04 -43.93
N LEU A 7 -14.11 25.70 -42.90
CA LEU A 7 -13.99 26.36 -41.59
C LEU A 7 -15.28 26.72 -40.79
N TRP A 8 -15.54 25.96 -39.72
CA TRP A 8 -15.97 26.57 -38.45
C TRP A 8 -15.15 25.98 -37.29
N PHE A 9 -14.39 26.85 -36.63
CA PHE A 9 -13.70 26.61 -35.38
C PHE A 9 -14.68 26.16 -34.29
N GLY A 10 -14.39 25.03 -33.68
CA GLY A 10 -15.14 24.52 -32.53
C GLY A 10 -14.23 23.64 -31.68
N SER A 11 -13.20 24.26 -31.11
CA SER A 11 -12.40 23.69 -30.03
C SER A 11 -13.31 23.11 -28.94
N CYS A 12 -13.42 21.79 -28.90
CA CYS A 12 -13.44 21.08 -27.63
C CYS A 12 -12.15 20.26 -27.58
N LEU A 13 -11.06 20.99 -27.32
CA LEU A 13 -9.92 20.50 -26.55
C LEU A 13 -10.48 20.06 -25.18
N MET A 14 -11.18 18.94 -25.15
CA MET A 14 -11.35 18.19 -23.93
C MET A 14 -10.02 17.51 -23.71
N LEU A 15 -9.13 18.24 -23.03
CA LEU A 15 -8.12 17.64 -22.19
C LEU A 15 -8.88 16.70 -21.26
N ALA A 16 -9.05 15.45 -21.69
CA ALA A 16 -9.32 14.35 -20.80
C ALA A 16 -8.08 14.23 -19.93
N SER A 17 -8.02 15.09 -18.91
CA SER A 17 -7.18 14.88 -17.76
C SER A 17 -7.67 13.56 -17.18
N CYS A 18 -6.96 12.47 -17.48
CA CYS A 18 -7.05 11.26 -16.68
C CYS A 18 -6.51 11.63 -15.31
N SER A 19 -7.36 12.25 -14.48
CA SER A 19 -7.18 12.22 -13.05
C SER A 19 -7.06 10.75 -12.70
N LYS A 20 -5.84 10.30 -12.39
CA LYS A 20 -5.64 9.04 -11.70
C LYS A 20 -6.49 9.16 -10.46
N SER A 21 -7.64 8.50 -10.46
CA SER A 21 -8.42 8.32 -9.25
C SER A 21 -7.43 7.71 -8.27
N VAL A 22 -7.00 8.51 -7.29
CA VAL A 22 -6.44 7.93 -6.09
C VAL A 22 -7.62 7.15 -5.55
N ASN A 23 -7.61 5.85 -5.79
CA ASN A 23 -8.56 4.94 -5.19
C ASN A 23 -8.23 4.99 -3.70
N THR A 24 -8.76 5.99 -3.00
CA THR A 24 -8.82 5.95 -1.55
C THR A 24 -9.76 4.79 -1.29
N ILE A 25 -9.19 3.64 -0.96
CA ILE A 25 -9.97 2.51 -0.46
C ILE A 25 -10.61 3.03 0.83
N SER A 26 -11.84 3.53 0.71
CA SER A 26 -12.69 3.83 1.85
C SER A 26 -13.07 2.48 2.43
N TRP A 27 -12.31 2.06 3.43
CA TRP A 27 -12.62 0.87 4.21
C TRP A 27 -14.03 1.02 4.80
N ASP A 28 -14.93 0.09 4.48
CA ASP A 28 -16.33 0.11 4.95
C ASP A 28 -16.48 -0.53 6.35
N GLY A 29 -15.38 -0.89 6.99
CA GLY A 29 -15.37 -1.57 8.28
C GLY A 29 -15.43 -3.10 8.16
N THR A 30 -15.64 -3.66 6.97
CA THR A 30 -15.86 -5.10 6.80
C THR A 30 -14.57 -5.81 6.41
N CYS A 31 -13.96 -6.49 7.38
CA CYS A 31 -12.91 -7.48 7.12
C CYS A 31 -13.59 -8.81 6.87
N SER A 32 -13.47 -9.33 5.64
CA SER A 32 -14.08 -10.59 5.23
C SER A 32 -13.06 -11.52 4.58
N GLY A 33 -13.42 -12.80 4.56
CA GLY A 33 -12.57 -13.88 4.07
C GLY A 33 -11.63 -14.42 5.15
N GLU A 34 -11.46 -15.74 5.20
CA GLU A 34 -10.70 -16.45 6.24
C GLU A 34 -9.48 -17.18 5.67
N SER A 35 -9.01 -16.76 4.49
CA SER A 35 -7.85 -17.40 3.87
C SER A 35 -6.59 -17.10 4.69
N ASN A 36 -5.65 -18.04 4.67
CA ASN A 36 -4.42 -17.93 5.44
C ASN A 36 -3.31 -17.21 4.66
N LEU A 37 -2.25 -16.83 5.38
CA LEU A 37 -1.13 -16.06 4.82
C LEU A 37 -0.13 -16.89 3.98
N ALA A 38 -0.42 -18.16 3.66
CA ALA A 38 0.53 -19.00 2.91
C ALA A 38 0.86 -18.43 1.52
N GLN A 39 -0.10 -17.79 0.85
CA GLN A 39 0.12 -17.15 -0.45
C GLN A 39 0.77 -15.76 -0.36
N GLN A 40 0.88 -15.21 0.86
CA GLN A 40 1.38 -13.87 1.10
C GLN A 40 2.85 -13.86 1.54
N VAL A 41 3.51 -15.02 1.61
CA VAL A 41 4.95 -15.10 1.90
C VAL A 41 5.74 -14.26 0.89
N ALA A 42 6.67 -13.45 1.41
CA ALA A 42 7.43 -12.42 0.69
C ALA A 42 6.61 -11.24 0.14
N SER A 43 5.30 -11.17 0.41
CA SER A 43 4.48 -9.99 0.09
C SER A 43 4.69 -8.89 1.13
N CYS A 44 4.55 -7.65 0.66
CA CYS A 44 4.60 -6.47 1.51
C CYS A 44 3.27 -5.76 1.54
N PHE A 45 3.00 -5.12 2.68
CA PHE A 45 1.80 -4.35 2.95
C PHE A 45 2.23 -3.03 3.54
N SER A 46 1.54 -1.95 3.18
CA SER A 46 1.88 -0.62 3.67
C SER A 46 0.65 0.24 3.86
N GLY A 47 0.68 1.09 4.87
CA GLY A 47 -0.34 2.10 5.11
C GLY A 47 0.22 3.25 5.92
N LYS A 48 -0.65 4.22 6.19
CA LYS A 48 -0.27 5.46 6.87
C LYS A 48 -1.33 5.84 7.88
N ALA A 49 -0.90 6.21 9.09
CA ALA A 49 -1.78 6.72 10.13
C ALA A 49 -1.01 7.72 11.01
N LEU A 50 -1.71 8.78 11.44
CA LEU A 50 -1.16 9.79 12.36
C LEU A 50 0.20 10.39 11.94
N GLY A 51 0.50 10.40 10.63
CA GLY A 51 1.77 10.91 10.10
C GLY A 51 2.92 9.88 10.07
N GLU A 52 2.69 8.66 10.54
CA GLU A 52 3.61 7.53 10.45
C GLU A 52 3.20 6.59 9.30
N ASN A 53 4.19 5.97 8.67
CA ASN A 53 3.98 4.90 7.68
C ASN A 53 4.34 3.57 8.33
N VAL A 54 3.45 2.60 8.20
CA VAL A 54 3.61 1.25 8.72
C VAL A 54 3.77 0.30 7.54
N HIS A 55 4.78 -0.55 7.62
CA HIS A 55 5.13 -1.54 6.61
C HIS A 55 5.18 -2.92 7.26
N ILE A 56 4.55 -3.89 6.63
CA ILE A 56 4.61 -5.30 7.02
C ILE A 56 5.13 -6.11 5.85
N LYS A 57 6.10 -6.98 6.11
CA LYS A 57 6.55 -7.99 5.16
C LYS A 57 6.37 -9.37 5.77
N VAL A 58 5.56 -10.22 5.14
CA VAL A 58 5.39 -11.60 5.60
C VAL A 58 6.64 -12.38 5.20
N LEU A 59 7.42 -12.86 6.16
CA LEU A 59 8.68 -13.55 5.92
C LEU A 59 8.48 -15.05 5.73
N ALA A 60 7.62 -15.65 6.56
CA ALA A 60 7.31 -17.06 6.50
C ALA A 60 5.93 -17.34 7.12
N PHE A 61 5.27 -18.39 6.64
CA PHE A 61 4.02 -18.88 7.23
C PHE A 61 3.93 -20.40 7.08
N ASN A 62 3.56 -21.08 8.15
CA ASN A 62 3.30 -22.51 8.18
C ASN A 62 1.79 -22.75 8.31
N ALA A 63 1.17 -23.21 7.22
CA ALA A 63 -0.27 -23.43 7.16
C ALA A 63 -0.79 -24.55 8.09
N THR A 64 0.07 -25.50 8.49
CA THR A 64 -0.31 -26.63 9.35
C THR A 64 -0.55 -26.17 10.78
N VAL A 65 0.36 -25.36 11.32
CA VAL A 65 0.25 -24.83 12.70
C VAL A 65 -0.33 -23.42 12.74
N LYS A 66 -0.56 -22.78 11.59
CA LYS A 66 -1.04 -21.41 11.42
C LYS A 66 -0.15 -20.38 12.12
N GLU A 67 1.15 -20.60 12.09
CA GLU A 67 2.15 -19.69 12.68
C GLU A 67 3.12 -19.18 11.63
N GLY A 68 3.67 -18.00 11.84
CA GLY A 68 4.56 -17.37 10.90
C GLY A 68 5.46 -16.31 11.51
N LYS A 69 6.23 -15.68 10.64
CA LYS A 69 7.13 -14.57 10.93
C LYS A 69 6.87 -13.45 9.95
N MET A 70 6.89 -12.23 10.44
CA MET A 70 6.80 -11.04 9.61
C MET A 70 7.75 -9.96 10.13
N GLN A 71 8.17 -9.08 9.25
CA GLN A 71 8.91 -7.88 9.58
C GLN A 71 7.93 -6.71 9.65
N LEU A 72 7.92 -6.01 10.77
CA LEU A 72 7.21 -4.75 10.96
C LEU A 72 8.21 -3.60 10.90
N ARG A 73 7.90 -2.57 10.11
CA ARG A 73 8.69 -1.34 10.04
C ARG A 73 7.78 -0.13 10.12
N GLY A 74 7.97 0.70 11.15
CA GLY A 74 7.37 2.03 11.27
C GLY A 74 8.36 3.09 10.83
N THR A 75 7.93 4.06 10.02
CA THR A 75 8.73 5.23 9.64
C THR A 75 7.92 6.51 9.82
N GLY A 76 8.55 7.59 10.27
CA GLY A 76 7.84 8.85 10.51
C GLY A 76 8.51 9.63 11.63
N VAL A 77 7.76 9.87 12.72
CA VAL A 77 8.27 10.56 13.91
C VAL A 77 9.30 9.69 14.64
N SER A 78 9.06 8.38 14.71
CA SER A 78 10.04 7.38 15.14
C SER A 78 10.25 6.35 14.03
N GLU A 79 11.50 5.93 13.84
CA GLU A 79 11.83 4.78 12.98
C GLU A 79 12.02 3.55 13.85
N THR A 80 11.30 2.48 13.52
CA THR A 80 11.35 1.20 14.23
C THR A 80 11.30 0.09 13.21
N GLU A 81 12.16 -0.92 13.33
CA GLU A 81 12.14 -2.10 12.48
C GLU A 81 12.43 -3.35 13.31
N CYS A 82 11.61 -4.38 13.12
CA CYS A 82 11.72 -5.62 13.91
C CYS A 82 11.02 -6.80 13.25
N GLU A 83 11.51 -7.99 13.55
CA GLU A 83 10.86 -9.26 13.20
C GLU A 83 9.97 -9.71 14.35
N ILE A 84 8.75 -10.15 14.02
CA ILE A 84 7.74 -10.59 14.98
C ILE A 84 7.19 -11.94 14.54
N GLN A 85 7.03 -12.84 15.51
CA GLN A 85 6.31 -14.10 15.33
C GLN A 85 4.82 -13.89 15.58
N PHE A 86 3.99 -14.52 14.75
CA PHE A 86 2.54 -14.42 14.86
C PHE A 86 1.87 -15.78 14.69
N SER A 87 0.64 -15.90 15.22
CA SER A 87 -0.30 -16.97 14.88
C SER A 87 -1.56 -16.40 14.24
N GLN A 88 -2.18 -17.17 13.35
CA GLN A 88 -3.41 -16.80 12.66
C GLN A 88 -4.56 -17.69 13.12
N GLU A 89 -5.65 -17.06 13.55
CA GLU A 89 -6.90 -17.72 13.92
C GLU A 89 -8.05 -17.06 13.16
N ALA A 90 -8.58 -17.77 12.16
CA ALA A 90 -9.46 -17.19 11.14
C ALA A 90 -8.81 -15.93 10.54
N GLN A 91 -9.39 -14.76 10.77
CA GLN A 91 -8.89 -13.48 10.30
C GLN A 91 -7.93 -12.81 11.29
N ALA A 92 -7.96 -13.21 12.57
CA ALA A 92 -7.19 -12.57 13.62
C ALA A 92 -5.71 -12.98 13.53
N ILE A 93 -4.82 -12.00 13.65
CA ILE A 93 -3.38 -12.20 13.71
C ILE A 93 -2.90 -11.83 15.12
N ASN A 94 -2.51 -12.86 15.85
CA ASN A 94 -2.04 -12.75 17.23
C ASN A 94 -0.52 -12.59 17.23
N LEU A 95 -0.05 -11.40 17.62
CA LEU A 95 1.38 -11.08 17.71
C LEU A 95 1.95 -11.59 19.03
N ARG A 96 3.06 -12.34 18.97
CA ARG A 96 3.67 -12.94 20.17
C ARG A 96 4.73 -12.07 20.85
N GLN A 97 5.17 -10.95 20.26
CA GLN A 97 6.24 -10.10 20.83
C GLN A 97 6.07 -8.58 20.58
N ALA A 98 6.64 -7.80 21.51
CA ALA A 98 6.34 -6.41 21.87
C ALA A 98 7.22 -5.35 21.18
N CYS A 99 7.34 -5.39 19.86
CA CYS A 99 7.96 -4.29 19.12
C CYS A 99 6.95 -3.16 18.84
N LEU A 100 6.23 -2.75 19.88
CA LEU A 100 5.31 -1.63 19.78
C LEU A 100 6.05 -0.35 20.18
N PRO A 101 5.96 0.74 19.40
CA PRO A 101 6.55 2.01 19.80
C PRO A 101 5.93 2.50 21.11
N SER A 102 6.70 3.29 21.86
CA SER A 102 6.26 3.86 23.14
C SER A 102 4.97 4.66 22.97
N GLY A 103 3.93 4.33 23.73
CA GLY A 103 2.62 5.00 23.68
C GLY A 103 1.50 4.18 23.05
N VAL A 104 1.84 3.05 22.40
CA VAL A 104 0.85 2.06 21.93
C VAL A 104 0.62 1.04 23.04
N SER A 105 -0.60 0.97 23.58
CA SER A 105 -0.94 0.08 24.70
C SER A 105 -1.44 -1.29 24.25
N SER A 106 -2.11 -1.35 23.10
CA SER A 106 -2.55 -2.61 22.49
C SER A 106 -2.61 -2.49 20.98
N VAL A 107 -2.39 -3.62 20.32
CA VAL A 107 -2.54 -3.75 18.88
C VAL A 107 -3.34 -5.01 18.58
N THR A 108 -4.40 -4.85 17.80
CA THR A 108 -5.15 -5.94 17.20
C THR A 108 -4.93 -5.88 15.70
N MET A 109 -4.62 -7.01 15.10
CA MET A 109 -4.39 -7.08 13.66
C MET A 109 -5.27 -8.16 13.04
N LYS A 110 -5.86 -7.87 11.89
CA LYS A 110 -6.65 -8.80 11.10
C LYS A 110 -6.13 -8.84 9.67
N TYR A 111 -6.16 -10.02 9.07
CA TYR A 111 -5.92 -10.21 7.65
C TYR A 111 -7.25 -10.43 6.94
N CYS A 112 -7.52 -9.62 5.92
CA CYS A 112 -8.77 -9.63 5.18
C CYS A 112 -8.46 -10.14 3.77
N SER A 113 -8.72 -11.43 3.54
CA SER A 113 -8.25 -12.11 2.34
C SER A 113 -8.94 -11.64 1.06
N ASP A 114 -10.16 -11.12 1.18
CA ASP A 114 -10.93 -10.64 0.03
C ASP A 114 -10.34 -9.34 -0.53
N GLN A 115 -9.68 -8.56 0.32
CA GLN A 115 -9.04 -7.28 -0.04
C GLN A 115 -7.51 -7.39 -0.14
N ASP A 116 -6.93 -8.57 0.14
CA ASP A 116 -5.48 -8.77 0.20
C ASP A 116 -4.81 -7.67 1.06
N ALA A 117 -5.33 -7.48 2.28
CA ALA A 117 -4.94 -6.35 3.13
C ALA A 117 -4.96 -6.68 4.62
N PHE A 118 -4.25 -5.88 5.41
CA PHE A 118 -4.32 -5.96 6.86
C PHE A 118 -5.07 -4.77 7.44
N LEU A 119 -5.94 -5.05 8.42
CA LEU A 119 -6.53 -4.06 9.30
C LEU A 119 -5.79 -4.09 10.63
N LEU A 120 -5.12 -2.99 10.95
CA LEU A 120 -4.38 -2.81 12.20
C LEU A 120 -5.14 -1.81 13.06
N GLN A 121 -5.59 -2.23 14.23
CA GLN A 121 -6.24 -1.37 15.21
C GLN A 121 -5.30 -1.20 16.41
N ALA A 122 -4.86 0.02 16.64
CA ALA A 122 -3.95 0.36 17.73
C ALA A 122 -4.62 1.30 18.73
N MET A 123 -4.33 1.09 20.02
CA MET A 123 -4.69 2.03 21.08
C MET A 123 -3.48 2.89 21.41
N VAL A 124 -3.58 4.19 21.12
CA VAL A 124 -2.50 5.17 21.33
C VAL A 124 -3.00 6.24 22.29
N ALA A 125 -2.35 6.38 23.45
CA ALA A 125 -2.74 7.34 24.48
C ALA A 125 -4.25 7.32 24.85
N GLY A 126 -4.88 6.14 24.82
CA GLY A 126 -6.31 5.96 25.14
C GLY A 126 -7.27 6.20 23.97
N MET A 127 -6.77 6.47 22.77
CA MET A 127 -7.57 6.63 21.54
C MET A 127 -7.36 5.44 20.60
N SER A 128 -8.44 4.93 20.02
CA SER A 128 -8.38 3.86 19.01
C SER A 128 -8.11 4.46 17.64
N THR A 129 -7.15 3.89 16.91
CA THR A 129 -6.82 4.25 15.53
C THR A 129 -6.80 3.01 14.68
N ASP A 130 -7.58 3.03 13.60
CA ASP A 130 -7.60 1.98 12.59
C ASP A 130 -6.68 2.37 11.44
N VAL A 131 -5.82 1.44 11.04
CA VAL A 131 -4.83 1.61 9.98
C VAL A 131 -5.01 0.49 8.99
N PHE A 132 -5.27 0.84 7.75
CA PHE A 132 -5.39 -0.11 6.65
C PHE A 132 -4.05 -0.24 5.92
N LEU A 133 -3.58 -1.47 5.76
CA LEU A 133 -2.32 -1.78 5.09
C LEU A 133 -2.63 -2.52 3.78
N GLU A 134 -2.38 -1.84 2.67
CA GLU A 134 -2.60 -2.37 1.33
C GLU A 134 -1.39 -3.16 0.86
N LYS A 135 -1.63 -4.25 0.14
CA LYS A 135 -0.57 -5.01 -0.52
C LYS A 135 0.16 -4.14 -1.54
N GLY A 136 1.49 -4.20 -1.51
CA GLY A 136 2.36 -3.42 -2.36
C GLY A 136 3.69 -4.12 -2.60
N THR A 137 4.56 -3.46 -3.36
CA THR A 137 5.91 -3.97 -3.60
C THR A 137 6.77 -3.78 -2.36
N CYS A 138 7.55 -4.79 -1.99
CA CYS A 138 8.63 -4.69 -1.02
C CYS A 138 9.77 -3.82 -1.55
N SER A 139 9.53 -2.53 -1.81
CA SER A 139 10.63 -1.61 -1.99
C SER A 139 11.20 -1.40 -0.60
N ALA A 140 12.43 -1.88 -0.37
CA ALA A 140 13.29 -1.24 0.61
C ALA A 140 13.21 0.25 0.27
N GLN A 141 12.56 1.05 1.12
CA GLN A 141 12.44 2.47 0.90
C GLN A 141 13.79 3.07 1.27
N THR A 142 14.77 2.90 0.39
CA THR A 142 15.92 3.78 0.37
C THR A 142 15.36 5.17 0.11
N SER A 143 15.47 6.00 1.13
CA SER A 143 15.23 7.43 1.03
C SER A 143 15.95 7.99 -0.22
N LEU A 144 15.33 8.96 -0.87
CA LEU A 144 15.84 9.70 -2.03
C LEU A 144 15.95 8.95 -3.38
N ALA A 145 15.98 7.62 -3.45
CA ALA A 145 16.09 6.91 -4.75
C ALA A 145 14.77 6.88 -5.56
N GLN A 146 13.62 6.95 -4.89
CA GLN A 146 12.30 6.87 -5.56
C GLN A 146 11.88 8.18 -6.25
N SER A 147 12.50 9.32 -5.93
CA SER A 147 12.28 10.57 -6.67
C SER A 147 13.03 10.58 -8.01
N ILE A 148 14.12 9.81 -8.13
CA ILE A 148 14.91 9.70 -9.37
C ILE A 148 14.21 8.78 -10.38
N MET A 149 13.69 7.63 -9.95
CA MET A 149 12.98 6.70 -10.86
C MET A 149 11.63 7.24 -11.37
N ARG A 150 10.98 8.15 -10.61
CA ARG A 150 9.79 8.86 -11.09
C ARG A 150 10.14 9.94 -12.12
N ARG A 151 11.27 10.65 -11.96
CA ARG A 151 11.75 11.63 -12.96
C ARG A 151 12.21 10.99 -14.26
N ASP A 152 12.86 9.83 -14.22
CA ASP A 152 13.37 9.19 -15.44
C ASP A 152 12.26 8.64 -16.33
N ARG A 153 11.17 8.14 -15.74
CA ARG A 153 9.99 7.70 -16.50
C ARG A 153 9.31 8.87 -17.22
N ASP A 154 9.25 10.04 -16.62
CA ASP A 154 8.68 11.23 -17.26
C ASP A 154 9.59 11.80 -18.37
N ARG A 155 10.92 11.63 -18.26
CA ARG A 155 11.88 12.05 -19.29
C ARG A 155 11.86 11.17 -20.54
N LEU A 156 11.68 9.86 -20.39
CA LEU A 156 11.56 8.92 -21.51
C LEU A 156 10.30 9.17 -22.36
N VAL A 157 9.21 9.67 -21.77
CA VAL A 157 7.99 10.03 -22.52
C VAL A 157 8.18 11.32 -23.33
N GLN A 158 9.06 12.23 -22.92
CA GLN A 158 9.32 13.47 -23.66
C GLN A 158 10.23 13.29 -24.89
N HIS A 159 11.12 12.29 -24.91
CA HIS A 159 12.03 12.10 -26.05
C HIS A 159 11.44 11.36 -27.25
N HIS A 160 10.27 10.74 -27.12
CA HIS A 160 9.60 10.05 -28.24
C HIS A 160 8.61 10.92 -29.04
N ARG A 161 8.57 12.25 -28.80
CA ARG A 161 7.68 13.17 -29.55
C ARG A 161 8.36 13.98 -30.66
N PHE A 162 9.65 13.81 -30.90
CA PHE A 162 10.37 14.45 -31.99
C PHE A 162 11.03 13.38 -32.85
N ASP A 163 10.28 12.76 -33.76
CA ASP A 163 10.79 12.24 -35.04
C ASP A 163 9.66 11.58 -35.83
N THR A 164 8.91 12.37 -36.59
CA THR A 164 8.28 11.87 -37.82
C THR A 164 8.37 12.96 -38.91
N PRO A 165 9.40 12.92 -39.75
CA PRO A 165 9.35 13.33 -41.15
C PRO A 165 9.04 12.12 -42.06
N PRO A 166 8.71 12.29 -43.36
CA PRO A 166 8.66 13.51 -44.17
C PRO A 166 7.26 13.95 -44.61
#